data_AF-A0A0H3F4N7-F1
#
_entry.id   AF-A0A0H3F4N7-F1
#
_cell.length_a   1.000
_cell.length_b   1.000
_cell.length_c   1.000
_cell.angle_alpha   90.00
_cell.angle_beta   90.00
_cell.angle_gamma   90.00
#
_symmetry.space_group_name_H-M   'P 1'
#
loop_
_entity.id
_entity.type
_entity.pdbx_description
1 polymer ?
#
loop_
_entity_poly.entity_id
_entity_poly.type
_entity_poly.pdbx_seq_one_letter_code
_entity_poly.pdbx_strand_id
1 'polypeptide(L)'
;MSASALWGIKFEAESKVTRRFQTTIPATIRKALNLTENDRIQYKILPDGQVVISRQLEEAEDPVISAFLGFVAKDMLNNPENMQPVTLSLHEKINVLTAGMAIDLESPLSDDDE
;
A
#
# COMPACT_ATOMS: atom_id res chain seq x y z
N MET A 1 17.60 19.11 -14.53
CA MET A 1 16.16 18.80 -14.54
C MET A 1 15.93 17.53 -13.74
N SER A 2 15.45 17.66 -12.52
CA SER A 2 14.37 16.81 -12.01
C SER A 2 13.90 17.45 -10.71
N ALA A 3 12.68 17.97 -10.74
CA ALA A 3 12.00 18.48 -9.57
C ALA A 3 11.84 17.33 -8.57
N SER A 4 12.42 17.45 -7.37
CA SER A 4 12.13 16.52 -6.28
C SER A 4 11.51 17.28 -5.12
N ALA A 5 10.24 17.64 -5.35
CA ALA A 5 9.20 17.24 -4.42
C ALA A 5 9.29 17.76 -2.96
N LEU A 6 9.25 19.09 -2.77
CA LEU A 6 8.57 19.72 -1.61
C LEU A 6 7.03 19.62 -1.74
N TRP A 7 6.51 18.49 -2.24
CA TRP A 7 5.07 18.23 -2.24
C TRP A 7 4.74 17.48 -0.95
N GLY A 8 4.03 18.16 -0.05
CA GLY A 8 3.30 17.52 1.04
C GLY A 8 4.12 17.05 2.24
N ILE A 9 4.99 17.88 2.81
CA ILE A 9 5.43 17.65 4.21
C ILE A 9 4.17 17.72 5.09
N LYS A 10 3.69 16.56 5.53
CA LYS A 10 2.51 16.44 6.38
C LYS A 10 2.84 16.75 7.84
N PHE A 11 4.06 16.42 8.28
CA PHE A 11 4.56 16.65 9.63
C PHE A 11 6.06 16.94 9.61
N GLU A 12 6.50 17.91 10.39
CA GLU A 12 7.89 18.26 10.61
C GLU A 12 8.16 18.27 12.13
N ALA A 13 9.34 17.79 12.54
CA ALA A 13 9.77 17.85 13.93
C ALA A 13 11.31 17.78 14.01
N GLU A 14 11.88 18.45 14.99
CA GLU A 14 13.31 18.44 15.25
C GLU A 14 13.68 17.58 16.46
N SER A 15 14.94 17.16 16.54
CA SER A 15 15.48 16.42 17.68
C SER A 15 16.96 16.70 17.85
N LYS A 16 17.41 16.81 19.09
CA LYS A 16 18.82 17.02 19.41
C LYS A 16 19.54 15.68 19.50
N VAL A 17 20.65 15.56 18.77
CA VAL A 17 21.54 14.41 18.82
C VAL A 17 22.29 14.40 20.14
N THR A 18 22.27 13.27 20.85
CA THR A 18 23.04 13.07 22.07
C THR A 18 24.52 12.80 21.77
N ARG A 19 25.38 12.80 22.80
CA ARG A 19 26.80 12.46 22.68
C ARG A 19 27.10 11.09 22.07
N ARG A 20 26.12 10.17 22.07
CA ARG A 20 26.23 8.82 21.52
C ARG A 20 25.61 8.70 20.14
N PHE A 21 25.33 9.82 19.47
CA PHE A 21 24.63 9.86 18.18
C PHE A 21 23.22 9.25 18.23
N GLN A 22 22.58 9.28 19.41
CA GLN A 22 21.19 8.83 19.57
C GLN A 22 20.26 10.04 19.53
N THR A 23 19.09 9.88 18.93
CA THR A 23 17.96 10.81 18.97
C THR A 23 16.71 10.08 19.46
N THR A 24 15.79 10.83 20.07
CA THR A 24 14.44 10.34 20.35
C THR A 24 13.55 10.71 19.17
N ILE A 25 12.74 9.78 18.66
CA ILE A 25 11.77 10.09 17.59
C ILE A 25 10.62 10.93 18.19
N PRO A 26 10.35 12.14 17.68
CA PRO A 26 9.27 12.99 18.17
C PRO A 26 7.90 12.30 18.08
N ALA A 27 7.00 12.64 19.00
CA ALA A 27 5.69 11.97 19.11
C ALA A 27 4.86 12.05 17.82
N THR A 28 4.94 13.16 17.09
CA THR A 28 4.27 13.36 15.79
C THR A 28 4.76 12.38 14.74
N ILE A 29 6.09 12.23 14.62
CA ILE A 29 6.73 11.30 13.68
C ILE A 29 6.45 9.86 14.08
N ARG A 30 6.51 9.54 15.39
CA ARG A 30 6.19 8.21 15.91
C ARG A 30 4.77 7.77 15.55
N LYS A 31 3.78 8.67 15.69
CA LYS A 31 2.39 8.43 15.29
C LYS A 31 2.24 8.31 13.78
N ALA A 32 2.91 9.18 13.02
CA ALA A 32 2.84 9.16 11.56
C ALA A 32 3.39 7.86 10.95
N LEU A 33 4.47 7.32 11.53
CA LEU A 33 5.05 6.04 11.13
C LEU A 33 4.40 4.82 11.81
N ASN A 34 3.37 5.05 12.65
CA ASN A 34 2.70 4.04 13.47
C ASN A 34 3.68 3.12 14.21
N LEU A 35 4.69 3.70 14.87
CA LEU A 35 5.73 2.95 15.57
C LEU A 35 5.28 2.53 16.98
N THR A 36 5.49 1.26 17.30
CA THR A 36 5.33 0.65 18.62
C THR A 36 6.68 0.29 19.25
N GLU A 37 6.67 -0.19 20.49
CA GLU A 37 7.88 -0.67 21.15
C GLU A 37 8.52 -1.83 20.38
N ASN A 38 9.85 -1.86 20.33
CA ASN A 38 10.66 -2.86 19.61
C ASN A 38 10.52 -2.87 18.08
N ASP A 39 9.79 -1.93 17.48
CA ASP A 39 9.78 -1.78 16.02
C ASP A 39 11.17 -1.42 15.49
N ARG A 40 11.48 -1.96 14.31
CA ARG A 40 12.69 -1.62 13.57
C ARG A 40 12.40 -0.45 12.62
N ILE A 41 13.36 0.45 12.47
CA ILE A 41 13.32 1.54 11.49
C ILE A 41 14.46 1.37 10.49
N GLN A 42 14.23 1.78 9.25
CA GLN A 42 15.20 1.78 8.18
C GLN A 42 15.57 3.21 7.80
N TYR A 43 16.86 3.44 7.57
CA TYR A 43 17.39 4.69 7.03
C TYR A 43 17.81 4.48 5.57
N LYS A 44 17.36 5.36 4.67
CA LYS A 44 17.82 5.42 3.29
C LYS A 44 18.35 6.82 2.99
N ILE A 45 19.53 6.90 2.37
CA ILE A 45 20.10 8.16 1.89
C ILE A 45 19.77 8.25 0.41
N LEU A 46 19.05 9.29 0.01
CA LEU A 46 18.72 9.56 -1.38
C LEU A 46 19.88 10.27 -2.09
N PRO A 47 19.94 10.26 -3.44
CA PRO A 47 21.03 10.89 -4.19
C PRO A 47 21.18 12.40 -3.96
N ASP A 48 20.13 13.09 -3.54
CA ASP A 48 20.11 14.52 -3.21
C ASP A 48 20.57 14.81 -1.76
N GLY A 49 20.96 13.79 -1.00
CA GLY A 49 21.42 13.90 0.38
C GLY A 49 20.30 13.88 1.42
N GLN A 50 19.03 13.78 1.01
CA GLN A 50 17.92 13.62 1.96
C GLN A 50 17.96 12.24 2.63
N VAL A 51 17.61 12.19 3.91
CA VAL A 51 17.49 10.94 4.68
C VAL A 51 16.01 10.60 4.85
N VAL A 52 15.61 9.45 4.33
CA VAL A 52 14.28 8.89 4.54
C VAL A 52 14.33 7.89 5.68
N ILE A 53 13.43 8.06 6.64
CA ILE A 53 13.21 7.13 7.75
C ILE A 53 11.86 6.46 7.54
N SER A 54 11.83 5.14 7.57
CA SER A 54 10.59 4.36 7.48
C SER A 54 10.54 3.29 8.56
N ARG A 55 9.33 2.90 8.97
CA ARG A 55 9.13 1.66 9.73
C ARG A 55 9.53 0.48 8.85
N GLN A 56 10.37 -0.40 9.37
CA GLN A 56 10.66 -1.68 8.75
C GLN A 56 9.49 -2.60 9.09
N LEU A 57 8.65 -2.86 8.09
CA LEU A 57 7.68 -3.94 8.18
C LEU A 57 8.42 -5.22 7.80
N GLU A 58 8.31 -6.24 8.63
CA GLU A 58 8.50 -7.59 8.13
C GLU A 58 7.30 -7.84 7.20
N GLU A 59 7.56 -7.96 5.91
CA GLU A 59 6.56 -8.47 4.98
C GLU A 59 6.30 -9.91 5.42
N ALA A 60 5.23 -10.09 6.18
CA ALA A 60 4.65 -11.41 6.34
C ALA A 60 4.13 -11.79 4.96
N GLU A 61 4.90 -12.58 4.22
CA GLU A 61 4.40 -13.22 3.02
C GLU A 61 3.21 -14.08 3.44
N ASP A 62 2.00 -13.66 3.05
CA ASP A 62 0.83 -14.52 3.16
C ASP A 62 0.99 -15.63 2.11
N PRO A 63 1.21 -16.89 2.54
CA PRO A 63 1.46 -17.99 1.61
C PRO A 63 0.27 -18.25 0.69
N VAL A 64 -0.95 -17.91 1.12
CA VAL A 64 -2.18 -18.07 0.32
C VAL A 64 -2.21 -17.02 -0.78
N ILE A 65 -1.96 -15.75 -0.44
CA ILE A 65 -1.90 -14.67 -1.44
C ILE A 65 -0.78 -14.94 -2.44
N SER A 66 0.41 -15.32 -1.97
CA SER A 66 1.54 -15.64 -2.85
C SER A 66 1.21 -16.80 -3.80
N ALA A 67 0.60 -17.88 -3.31
CA ALA A 67 0.19 -19.01 -4.14
C ALA A 67 -0.90 -18.62 -5.15
N PHE A 68 -1.88 -17.82 -4.73
CA PHE A 68 -2.94 -17.33 -5.60
C PHE A 68 -2.40 -16.44 -6.72
N LEU A 69 -1.54 -15.47 -6.39
CA LEU A 69 -0.90 -14.61 -7.41
C LEU A 69 -0.03 -15.43 -8.36
N GLY A 70 0.69 -16.44 -7.85
CA GLY A 70 1.43 -17.38 -8.69
C GLY A 70 0.54 -18.19 -9.64
N PHE A 71 -0.63 -18.64 -9.17
CA PHE A 71 -1.64 -19.30 -10.00
C PHE A 71 -2.15 -18.37 -11.11
N VAL A 72 -2.57 -17.15 -10.77
CA VAL A 72 -3.05 -16.15 -11.73
C VAL A 72 -1.96 -15.83 -12.75
N ALA A 73 -0.74 -15.55 -12.32
CA ALA A 73 0.37 -15.25 -13.22
C ALA A 73 0.66 -16.40 -14.21
N LYS A 74 0.55 -17.65 -13.75
CA LYS A 74 0.73 -18.82 -14.61
C LYS A 74 -0.38 -18.96 -15.63
N ASP A 75 -1.64 -18.73 -15.23
CA ASP A 75 -2.78 -18.76 -16.14
C ASP A 75 -2.67 -17.66 -17.21
N MET A 76 -2.33 -16.45 -16.79
CA MET A 76 -2.07 -15.28 -17.63
C MET A 76 -1.03 -15.57 -18.74
N LEU A 77 0.03 -16.31 -18.43
CA LEU A 77 1.07 -16.68 -19.38
C LEU A 77 0.65 -17.81 -20.33
N ASN A 78 -0.14 -18.77 -19.83
CA ASN A 78 -0.56 -19.93 -20.61
C ASN A 78 -1.75 -19.62 -21.53
N ASN A 79 -2.59 -18.66 -21.15
CA ASN A 79 -3.83 -18.31 -21.86
C ASN A 79 -3.90 -16.79 -22.12
N PRO A 80 -2.94 -16.19 -22.86
CA PRO A 80 -2.91 -14.75 -23.10
C PRO A 80 -4.16 -14.23 -23.84
N GLU A 81 -4.85 -15.09 -24.59
CA GLU A 81 -6.10 -14.78 -25.27
C GLU A 81 -7.25 -14.43 -24.31
N ASN A 82 -7.19 -14.87 -23.04
CA ASN A 82 -8.20 -14.55 -22.03
C ASN A 82 -8.04 -13.12 -21.47
N MET A 83 -6.91 -12.46 -21.71
CA MET A 83 -6.72 -11.05 -21.36
C MET A 83 -7.32 -10.15 -22.41
N GLN A 84 -8.60 -9.82 -22.24
CA GLN A 84 -9.29 -8.87 -23.12
C GLN A 84 -9.42 -7.51 -22.44
N PRO A 85 -9.24 -6.40 -23.18
CA PRO A 85 -9.46 -5.07 -22.65
C PRO A 85 -10.94 -4.88 -22.28
N VAL A 86 -11.20 -4.12 -21.22
CA VAL A 86 -12.57 -3.73 -20.87
C VAL A 86 -13.09 -2.78 -21.96
N THR A 87 -14.08 -3.25 -22.72
CA THR A 87 -14.68 -2.48 -23.81
C THR A 87 -15.83 -1.62 -23.31
N LEU A 88 -16.11 -0.52 -24.02
CA LEU A 88 -17.28 0.32 -23.73
C LEU A 88 -18.59 -0.47 -23.82
N SER A 89 -18.70 -1.40 -24.77
CA SER A 89 -19.89 -2.24 -24.92
C SER A 89 -20.08 -3.23 -23.78
N LEU A 90 -18.99 -3.73 -23.17
CA LEU A 90 -19.08 -4.55 -21.96
C LEU A 90 -19.55 -3.71 -20.77
N HIS A 91 -19.02 -2.50 -20.62
CA HIS A 91 -19.42 -1.57 -19.58
C HIS A 91 -20.90 -1.17 -19.68
N GLU A 92 -21.39 -0.88 -20.89
CA GLU A 92 -22.81 -0.60 -21.13
C GLU A 92 -23.70 -1.79 -20.77
N LYS A 93 -23.29 -3.01 -21.14
CA LYS A 93 -24.02 -4.24 -20.76
C LYS A 93 -24.06 -4.43 -19.26
N ILE A 94 -22.94 -4.24 -18.56
CA ILE A 94 -22.87 -4.34 -17.10
C ILE A 94 -23.84 -3.34 -16.48
N ASN A 95 -23.81 -2.07 -16.91
CA ASN A 95 -24.69 -1.02 -16.38
C ASN A 95 -26.18 -1.31 -16.59
N VAL A 96 -26.56 -1.87 -17.74
CA VAL A 96 -27.96 -2.27 -17.98
C VAL A 96 -28.38 -3.41 -17.05
N LEU A 97 -27.50 -4.41 -16.86
CA LEU A 97 -27.79 -5.58 -16.04
C LEU A 97 -27.84 -5.28 -14.54
N THR A 98 -27.03 -4.32 -14.08
CA THR A 98 -26.97 -3.93 -12.66
C THR A 98 -27.86 -2.71 -12.34
N ALA A 99 -28.62 -2.22 -13.31
CA ALA A 99 -29.47 -1.05 -13.14
C ALA A 99 -30.49 -1.27 -12.00
N GLY A 100 -30.43 -0.39 -11.00
CA GLY A 100 -31.34 -0.43 -9.84
C GLY A 100 -30.91 -1.38 -8.71
N MET A 101 -29.77 -2.06 -8.83
CA MET A 101 -29.17 -2.79 -7.71
C MET A 101 -28.47 -1.82 -6.76
N ALA A 102 -28.90 -1.76 -5.51
CA ALA A 102 -28.17 -1.06 -4.45
C ALA A 102 -27.16 -2.02 -3.82
N ILE A 103 -25.87 -1.72 -3.96
CA ILE A 103 -24.77 -2.53 -3.42
C ILE A 103 -24.01 -1.68 -2.41
N ASP A 104 -23.86 -2.19 -1.19
CA ASP A 104 -23.00 -1.62 -0.16
C ASP A 104 -21.79 -2.54 0.05
N LEU A 105 -20.62 -2.11 -0.44
CA LEU A 105 -19.38 -2.88 -0.36
C LEU A 105 -18.77 -2.87 1.05
N GLU A 106 -19.25 -2.01 1.94
CA GLU A 106 -18.80 -1.92 3.34
C GLU A 106 -19.70 -2.73 4.28
N SER A 107 -20.83 -3.24 3.76
CA SER A 107 -21.69 -4.12 4.53
C SER A 107 -21.04 -5.48 4.75
N PRO A 108 -21.15 -6.09 5.95
CA PRO A 108 -20.74 -7.47 6.17
C PRO A 108 -21.46 -8.41 5.21
N LEU A 109 -20.77 -9.45 4.75
CA LEU A 109 -21.41 -10.54 4.01
C LEU A 109 -22.47 -11.19 4.91
N SER A 110 -23.66 -11.47 4.35
CA SER A 110 -24.72 -12.18 5.07
C SER A 110 -24.41 -13.67 5.13
N ASP A 111 -24.68 -14.30 6.28
CA ASP A 111 -24.53 -15.76 6.47
C ASP A 111 -25.69 -16.58 5.83
N ASP A 112 -26.65 -15.92 5.18
CA ASP A 112 -27.91 -16.52 4.72
C ASP A 112 -27.82 -17.34 3.41
N ASP A 113 -26.63 -17.48 2.80
CA ASP A 113 -26.39 -18.21 1.55
C ASP A 113 -25.51 -19.48 1.71
N GLU A 114 -25.57 -20.16 2.88
CA GLU A 114 -25.10 -21.56 3.04
C GLU A 114 -26.18 -22.60 2.72
#